data_AF-A0A1E5VZQ7-F1
#
_entry.id   AF-A0A1E5VZQ7-F1
#
_cell.length_a   1.000
_cell.length_b   1.000
_cell.length_c   1.000
_cell.angle_alpha   90.00
_cell.angle_beta   90.00
_cell.angle_gamma   90.00
#
_symmetry.space_group_name_H-M   'P 1'
#
loop_
_entity.id
_entity.type
_entity.pdbx_description
1 polymer ?
#
loop_
_entity_poly.entity_id
_entity_poly.type
_entity_poly.pdbx_seq_one_letter_code
_entity_poly.pdbx_strand_id
1 'polypeptide(L)'
;MIQVNELLEIVAKLKKEGLTAAVVWLSFYKRLIQPIKSRVHPADEYWGPKDPSREQERKVPQREVVDRVWSFLVGPVSDKGAQKTFP
;
A
#
# COMPACT_ATOMS: atom_id res chain seq x y z
N MET A 1 1.98 -15.29 18.71
CA MET A 1 0.56 -15.32 18.30
C MET A 1 -0.22 -14.08 18.73
N ILE A 2 0.10 -13.43 19.86
CA ILE A 2 -0.60 -12.22 20.36
C ILE A 2 -0.68 -11.09 19.31
N GLN A 3 0.45 -10.73 18.69
CA GLN A 3 0.50 -9.68 17.65
C GLN A 3 -0.41 -9.95 16.44
N VAL A 4 -0.56 -11.22 16.04
CA VAL A 4 -1.43 -11.60 14.92
C VAL A 4 -2.89 -11.41 15.29
N ASN A 5 -3.25 -11.75 16.52
CA ASN A 5 -4.62 -11.58 17.02
C ASN A 5 -5.00 -10.11 17.14
N GLU A 6 -4.11 -9.27 17.68
CA GLU A 6 -4.30 -7.82 17.75
C GLU A 6 -4.51 -7.21 16.35
N LEU A 7 -3.70 -7.63 15.37
CA LEU A 7 -3.85 -7.19 14.00
C LEU A 7 -5.20 -7.60 13.41
N LEU A 8 -5.65 -8.83 13.67
CA LEU A 8 -6.95 -9.33 13.18
C LEU A 8 -8.12 -8.55 13.80
N GLU A 9 -8.05 -8.18 15.08
CA GLU A 9 -9.06 -7.35 15.74
C GLU A 9 -9.14 -5.96 15.12
N ILE A 10 -7.99 -5.32 14.86
CA ILE A 10 -7.92 -4.04 14.17
C ILE A 10 -8.53 -4.14 12.77
N VAL A 11 -8.18 -5.16 12.00
CA VAL A 11 -8.74 -5.37 10.65
C VAL A 11 -10.25 -5.61 10.72
N ALA A 12 -10.74 -6.37 11.69
CA ALA A 12 -12.16 -6.63 11.88
C ALA A 12 -12.93 -5.35 12.20
N LYS A 13 -12.40 -4.49 13.07
CA LYS A 13 -12.97 -3.17 13.37
C LYS A 13 -13.01 -2.29 12.12
N LEU A 14 -11.89 -2.16 11.42
CA LEU A 14 -11.79 -1.34 10.21
C LEU A 14 -12.72 -1.84 9.09
N LYS A 15 -12.91 -3.16 8.94
CA LYS A 15 -13.89 -3.72 8.01
C LYS A 15 -15.31 -3.28 8.33
N LYS A 16 -15.70 -3.26 9.62
CA LYS A 16 -17.01 -2.74 10.06
C LYS A 16 -17.17 -1.23 9.78
N GLU A 17 -16.06 -0.48 9.81
CA GLU A 17 -16.01 0.95 9.48
C GLU A 17 -15.92 1.24 7.96
N GLY A 18 -15.98 0.20 7.10
CA GLY A 18 -16.01 0.37 5.64
C GLY A 18 -14.65 0.27 4.94
N LEU A 19 -13.65 -0.33 5.57
CA LEU A 19 -12.38 -0.65 4.91
C LEU A 19 -12.62 -1.59 3.72
N THR A 20 -12.34 -1.09 2.51
CA THR A 20 -12.36 -1.86 1.27
C THR A 20 -10.96 -2.06 0.71
N ALA A 21 -10.79 -3.02 -0.21
CA ALA A 21 -9.55 -3.18 -0.95
C ALA A 21 -9.11 -1.87 -1.62
N ALA A 22 -10.07 -1.11 -2.18
CA ALA A 22 -9.80 0.19 -2.78
C ALA A 22 -9.14 1.18 -1.80
N VAL A 23 -9.64 1.26 -0.57
CA VAL A 23 -9.10 2.14 0.47
C VAL A 23 -7.68 1.71 0.89
N VAL A 24 -7.42 0.40 0.96
CA VAL A 24 -6.08 -0.14 1.23
C VAL A 24 -5.11 0.26 0.12
N TRP A 25 -5.49 0.06 -1.15
CA TRP A 25 -4.66 0.45 -2.30
C TRP A 25 -4.44 1.96 -2.40
N LEU A 26 -5.47 2.77 -2.12
CA LEU A 26 -5.33 4.23 -2.04
C LEU A 26 -4.30 4.65 -0.99
N SER A 27 -4.28 3.99 0.17
CA SER A 27 -3.27 4.25 1.21
C SER A 27 -1.86 3.93 0.72
N PHE A 28 -1.67 2.79 0.05
CA PHE A 28 -0.36 2.40 -0.52
C PHE A 28 0.12 3.40 -1.57
N TYR A 29 -0.72 3.83 -2.51
CA TYR A 29 -0.32 4.81 -3.52
C TYR A 29 -0.09 6.21 -2.96
N LYS A 30 -0.87 6.65 -1.97
CA LYS A 30 -0.65 7.95 -1.32
C LYS A 30 0.68 7.99 -0.57
N ARG A 31 1.03 6.88 0.08
CA ARG A 31 2.25 6.78 0.89
C ARG A 31 3.47 6.38 0.05
N LEU A 32 3.28 5.75 -1.11
CA LEU A 32 4.32 5.17 -1.97
C LEU A 32 5.26 4.22 -1.23
N ILE A 33 4.73 3.53 -0.22
CA ILE A 33 5.49 2.57 0.58
C ILE A 33 5.28 1.21 -0.04
N GLN A 34 6.34 0.57 -0.53
CA GLN A 34 6.29 -0.85 -0.88
C GLN A 34 6.45 -1.68 0.40
N PRO A 35 5.43 -2.43 0.86
CA PRO A 35 5.46 -3.10 2.17
C PRO A 35 6.54 -4.19 2.32
N ILE A 36 7.12 -4.62 1.20
CA ILE A 36 8.08 -5.73 1.11
C ILE A 36 9.52 -5.26 0.95
N LYS A 37 9.79 -4.05 0.42
CA LYS A 37 11.16 -3.71 -0.03
C LYS A 37 12.12 -3.23 1.05
N SER A 38 11.70 -2.97 2.28
CA SER A 38 12.63 -2.62 3.36
C SER A 38 11.97 -2.69 4.74
N ARG A 39 11.73 -3.89 5.26
CA ARG A 39 11.38 -4.05 6.68
C ARG A 39 12.66 -4.12 7.53
N VAL A 40 13.44 -3.05 7.51
CA VAL A 40 14.42 -2.80 8.58
C VAL A 40 13.74 -2.05 9.74
N HIS A 41 12.64 -1.34 9.47
CA HIS A 41 11.86 -0.60 10.47
C HIS A 41 10.35 -0.92 10.41
N PRO A 42 9.66 -0.93 11.57
CA PRO A 42 8.21 -0.97 11.66
C PRO A 42 7.52 0.14 10.85
N ALA A 43 6.36 -0.15 10.25
CA ALA A 43 5.67 0.69 9.25
C ALA A 43 5.01 1.97 9.82
N ASP A 44 5.18 2.22 11.12
CA ASP A 44 4.60 3.29 11.90
C ASP A 44 5.44 4.58 11.89
N GLU A 45 6.71 4.53 11.49
CA GLU A 45 7.55 5.71 11.32
C GLU A 45 7.63 6.14 9.85
N TYR A 46 6.62 6.89 9.39
CA TYR A 46 6.67 7.56 8.10
C TYR A 46 7.35 8.94 8.21
N TRP A 47 8.54 9.08 7.63
CA TRP A 47 9.39 10.28 7.73
C TRP A 47 9.13 11.32 6.62
N GLY A 48 8.09 11.13 5.82
CA GLY A 48 7.71 12.07 4.76
C GLY A 48 8.26 11.71 3.37
N PRO A 49 8.34 12.68 2.44
CA PRO A 49 8.71 12.43 1.04
C PRO A 49 10.11 11.87 0.80
N LYS A 50 11.04 12.09 1.74
CA LYS A 50 12.44 11.62 1.68
C LYS A 50 12.66 10.31 2.43
N ASP A 51 11.59 9.69 2.90
CA ASP A 51 11.67 8.42 3.60
C ASP A 51 12.27 7.35 2.67
N PRO A 52 13.35 6.65 3.07
CA PRO A 52 14.03 5.66 2.23
C PRO A 52 13.15 4.44 1.90
N SER A 53 12.02 4.25 2.60
CA SER A 53 11.00 3.26 2.26
C SER A 53 10.11 3.66 1.09
N ARG A 54 10.18 4.91 0.61
CA ARG A 54 9.43 5.37 -0.56
C ARG A 54 10.04 4.85 -1.86
N GLU A 55 9.17 4.44 -2.77
CA GLU A 55 9.58 4.10 -4.13
C GLU A 55 9.97 5.33 -4.97
N GLN A 56 9.35 6.48 -4.70
CA GLN A 56 9.59 7.72 -5.41
C GLN A 56 9.45 8.93 -4.47
N GLU A 57 10.35 9.89 -4.62
CA GLU A 57 10.34 11.14 -3.85
C GLU A 57 9.29 12.15 -4.34
N ARG A 58 8.69 11.91 -5.52
CA ARG A 58 7.68 12.82 -6.09
C ARG A 58 6.31 12.65 -5.42
N LYS A 59 5.54 13.74 -5.39
CA LYS A 59 4.11 13.69 -5.08
C LYS A 59 3.37 13.09 -6.28
N VAL A 60 2.61 12.02 -6.06
CA VAL A 60 1.75 11.47 -7.10
C VAL A 60 0.48 12.31 -7.22
N PRO A 61 0.12 12.81 -8.42
CA PRO A 61 -1.14 13.48 -8.65
C PRO A 61 -2.31 12.59 -8.27
N GLN A 62 -3.36 13.16 -7.69
CA GLN A 62 -4.54 12.40 -7.26
C GLN A 62 -5.16 11.60 -8.42
N ARG A 63 -5.16 12.17 -9.64
CA ARG A 63 -5.65 11.48 -10.84
C ARG A 63 -4.87 10.19 -11.12
N GLU A 64 -3.54 10.26 -11.08
CA GLU A 64 -2.68 9.09 -11.28
C GLU A 64 -2.89 8.03 -10.19
N VAL A 65 -3.15 8.44 -8.93
CA VAL A 65 -3.53 7.51 -7.86
C VAL A 65 -4.84 6.79 -8.18
N VAL A 66 -5.86 7.52 -8.62
CA VAL A 66 -7.17 6.95 -8.97
C VAL A 66 -7.05 6.01 -10.16
N ASP A 67 -6.33 6.40 -11.22
CA ASP A 67 -6.15 5.59 -12.42
C ASP A 67 -5.47 4.25 -12.10
N ARG A 68 -4.44 4.28 -11.24
CA ARG A 68 -3.75 3.07 -10.77
C ARG A 68 -4.67 2.19 -9.92
N VAL A 69 -5.37 2.76 -8.94
CA VAL A 69 -6.32 1.98 -8.12
C VAL A 69 -7.41 1.34 -8.98
N TRP A 70 -7.93 2.08 -9.96
CA TRP A 70 -8.93 1.59 -10.89
C TRP A 70 -8.42 0.43 -11.74
N SER A 71 -7.19 0.53 -12.28
CA SER A 71 -6.60 -0.57 -13.08
C SER A 71 -6.46 -1.86 -12.28
N PHE A 72 -6.18 -1.77 -10.97
CA PHE A 72 -6.07 -2.95 -10.09
C PHE A 72 -7.42 -3.54 -9.68
N LEU A 73 -8.46 -2.73 -9.53
CA LEU A 73 -9.77 -3.19 -9.08
C LEU A 73 -10.67 -3.71 -10.21
N VAL A 74 -10.51 -3.16 -11.43
CA VAL A 74 -11.43 -3.39 -12.57
C VAL A 74 -10.75 -4.01 -13.77
N GLY A 75 -9.45 -3.76 -13.98
CA GLY A 75 -8.70 -4.40 -15.06
C GLY A 75 -8.57 -5.92 -14.84
N PRO A 76 -8.39 -6.73 -15.89
CA PRO A 76 -7.97 -8.11 -15.71
C PRO A 76 -6.67 -8.10 -14.91
N VAL A 77 -6.72 -8.61 -13.68
CA VAL A 77 -5.55 -8.71 -12.81
C VAL A 77 -4.50 -9.52 -13.59
N SER A 78 -3.50 -8.83 -14.11
CA SER A 78 -2.41 -9.41 -14.86
C SER A 78 -1.11 -8.87 -14.31
N ASP A 79 -0.21 -9.78 -14.01
CA ASP A 79 1.18 -9.54 -13.70
C ASP A 79 2.02 -9.15 -14.93
N LYS A 80 1.42 -9.17 -16.14
CA LYS A 80 2.10 -8.77 -17.38
C LYS A 80 2.49 -7.30 -17.32
N GLY A 81 3.79 -7.06 -17.19
CA GLY A 81 4.39 -5.72 -17.12
C GLY A 81 4.78 -5.28 -15.71
N ALA A 82 4.43 -6.05 -14.67
CA ALA A 82 5.07 -5.88 -13.37
C ALA A 82 6.56 -6.20 -13.54
N GLN A 83 7.42 -5.23 -13.25
CA GLN A 83 8.86 -5.50 -13.22
C GLN A 83 9.08 -6.63 -12.23
N LYS A 84 9.71 -7.73 -12.68
CA LYS A 84 10.25 -8.75 -11.77
C LYS A 84 11.25 -8.05 -10.87
N THR A 85 10.81 -7.65 -9.70
CA THR A 85 11.71 -7.16 -8.68
C THR A 85 12.25 -8.37 -7.96
N PHE A 86 13.58 -8.47 -8.00
CA PHE A 86 14.50 -9.48 -7.46
C PHE A 86 14.99 -10.54 -8.46
N PRO A 87 16.33 -10.72 -8.58
CA PRO A 87 16.96 -11.82 -9.30
C PRO A 87 16.77 -13.17 -8.59
#